data_AF-A0A5C6DD95-F1
#
_entry.id   AF-A0A5C6DD95-F1
#
_cell.length_a   1.000
_cell.length_b   1.000
_cell.length_c   1.000
_cell.angle_alpha   90.00
_cell.angle_beta   90.00
_cell.angle_gamma   90.00
#
_symmetry.space_group_name_H-M   'P 1'
#
loop_
_entity.id
_entity.type
_entity.pdbx_description
1 polymer ?
#
loop_
_entity_poly.entity_id
_entity_poly.type
_entity_poly.pdbx_seq_one_letter_code
_entity_poly.pdbx_strand_id
1 'polypeptide(L)'
;MLRFQSSIVWLCGCEFKRFSKYPLVGCLCFILTFCLCYCTSIGFSDDPILEGQTPVVDEVTTKIPNDTPRVNGATDRPTDEVEVKRETVSAIESIHRELAEHSQRKQLLQREFERIRSNFVETDRDMESVRKESLRKQISMAFFQQRLSMNWSTLEREIDQLRANRPMGYFDPLRGAASRSLLDRQTRAFDITLDQNSVIATDLELSHLSVASQLIVRRRTQAFQDAAAWQRNSLVWLDERPMFFVRYWRFTDPNRIWTQAECEAMLSTFPTETEPDDYPAVIARALLEERLGYTDAALKSISKVLDNQTPLHFVALATRGIIYASSDEPTKARKDILAAYNADSENPYIRFLRARYHTLAAEWRLAETELNALLRFPDLELDSRRMLSVIYALGADRAPAYAFKAKQHAKLANGLSSESPWYGHLMMALALSVSDAPNEAIFYGQKSAYLASDEQKALADSITDTIRAGEPLSWDFNRK
;
A
#
# COMPACT_ATOMS: atom_id res chain seq x y z
N MET A 1 18.59 0.33 -52.01
CA MET A 1 19.93 0.48 -52.61
C MET A 1 20.42 1.90 -52.34
N LEU A 2 21.59 2.02 -51.69
CA LEU A 2 22.49 3.19 -51.55
C LEU A 2 21.92 4.43 -50.81
N ARG A 3 22.21 4.67 -49.51
CA ARG A 3 23.47 5.10 -48.81
C ARG A 3 23.96 6.51 -49.15
N PHE A 4 23.96 7.39 -48.14
CA PHE A 4 25.03 8.31 -47.67
C PHE A 4 24.47 9.02 -46.42
N GLN A 5 24.77 8.63 -45.17
CA GLN A 5 25.97 8.81 -44.33
C GLN A 5 26.47 10.26 -44.12
N SER A 6 26.27 10.71 -42.87
CA SER A 6 27.26 11.30 -41.94
C SER A 6 27.46 12.82 -41.90
N SER A 7 27.17 13.39 -40.72
CA SER A 7 28.04 14.25 -39.86
C SER A 7 27.30 15.48 -39.32
N ILE A 8 27.47 16.02 -38.10
CA ILE A 8 28.20 15.71 -36.86
C ILE A 8 27.75 16.81 -35.84
N VAL A 9 27.54 16.41 -34.58
CA VAL A 9 27.94 17.08 -33.32
C VAL A 9 27.69 18.59 -33.12
N TRP A 10 26.89 18.96 -32.12
CA TRP A 10 27.24 19.86 -30.99
C TRP A 10 26.03 20.12 -30.09
N LEU A 11 26.12 19.74 -28.80
CA LEU A 11 25.64 20.47 -27.60
C LEU A 11 25.50 19.50 -26.42
N CYS A 12 26.59 19.29 -25.69
CA CYS A 12 26.53 18.98 -24.27
C CYS A 12 27.88 19.41 -23.65
N GLY A 13 27.98 20.70 -23.37
CA GLY A 13 29.03 21.26 -22.53
C GLY A 13 28.50 21.41 -21.10
N CYS A 14 28.83 20.46 -20.23
CA CYS A 14 28.75 20.65 -18.80
C CYS A 14 30.10 20.24 -18.19
N GLU A 15 30.74 21.21 -17.54
CA GLU A 15 32.07 21.12 -16.95
C GLU A 15 32.15 20.06 -15.85
N PHE A 16 32.90 19.00 -16.10
CA PHE A 16 33.30 18.03 -15.08
C PHE A 16 34.63 18.49 -14.43
N LYS A 17 34.54 19.43 -13.49
CA LYS A 17 35.65 19.77 -12.59
C LYS A 17 35.15 19.79 -11.13
N ARG A 18 35.14 18.61 -10.49
CA ARG A 18 35.36 18.34 -9.05
C ARG A 18 34.70 17.02 -8.62
N PHE A 19 35.31 15.89 -8.98
CA PHE A 19 35.09 14.63 -8.24
C PHE A 19 36.39 13.83 -8.24
N SER A 20 37.31 14.15 -7.31
CA SER A 20 38.57 13.41 -7.12
C SER A 20 38.63 12.62 -5.81
N LYS A 21 37.49 12.26 -5.19
CA LYS A 21 37.51 11.59 -3.87
C LYS A 21 36.73 10.27 -3.73
N TYR A 22 35.97 9.80 -4.72
CA TYR A 22 35.22 8.53 -4.58
C TYR A 22 35.14 7.74 -5.91
N PRO A 23 36.04 6.77 -6.16
CA PRO A 23 36.04 5.99 -7.41
C PRO A 23 34.95 4.90 -7.49
N LEU A 24 34.14 4.69 -6.45
CA LEU A 24 33.18 3.58 -6.37
C LEU A 24 31.72 3.92 -6.73
N VAL A 25 31.39 5.19 -7.00
CA VAL A 25 30.00 5.60 -7.33
C VAL A 25 29.74 5.64 -8.85
N GLY A 26 30.79 5.68 -9.68
CA GLY A 26 30.68 5.77 -11.14
C GLY A 26 30.20 4.51 -11.85
N CYS A 27 30.34 3.31 -11.25
CA CYS A 27 29.92 2.06 -11.88
C CYS A 27 28.42 1.75 -11.74
N LEU A 28 27.71 2.38 -10.79
CA LEU A 28 26.29 2.09 -10.54
C LEU A 28 25.33 2.82 -11.49
N CYS A 29 25.71 4.00 -12.03
CA CYS A 29 24.86 4.72 -12.99
C CYS A 29 24.89 4.13 -14.42
N PHE A 30 25.93 3.38 -14.79
CA PHE A 30 26.07 2.83 -16.14
C PHE A 30 25.19 1.59 -16.40
N ILE A 31 24.79 0.87 -15.34
CA ILE A 31 23.98 -0.37 -15.43
C ILE A 31 22.48 -0.05 -15.51
N LEU A 32 22.03 1.06 -14.90
CA LEU A 32 20.61 1.46 -14.89
C LEU A 32 20.11 2.00 -16.24
N THR A 33 20.99 2.49 -17.10
CA THR A 33 20.59 3.07 -18.39
C THR A 33 20.44 2.01 -19.50
N PHE A 34 21.04 0.82 -19.35
CA PHE A 34 20.99 -0.24 -20.37
C PHE A 34 19.76 -1.17 -20.24
N CYS A 35 19.07 -1.19 -19.10
CA CYS A 35 17.90 -2.05 -18.89
C CYS A 35 16.60 -1.50 -19.47
N LEU A 36 16.53 -0.22 -19.86
CA LEU A 36 15.28 0.41 -20.34
C LEU A 36 15.02 0.26 -21.85
N CYS A 37 15.87 -0.44 -22.60
CA CYS A 37 15.75 -0.56 -24.07
C CYS A 37 15.35 -1.95 -24.60
N TYR A 38 15.04 -2.95 -23.75
CA TYR A 38 14.81 -4.33 -24.22
C TYR A 38 13.41 -4.92 -23.98
N CYS A 39 12.41 -4.12 -23.58
CA CYS A 39 11.06 -4.61 -23.32
C CYS A 39 10.01 -4.00 -24.27
N THR A 40 10.12 -4.31 -25.56
CA THR A 40 8.99 -4.18 -26.51
C THR A 40 9.08 -5.27 -27.56
N SER A 41 8.39 -6.40 -27.34
CA SER A 41 7.83 -7.29 -28.38
C SER A 41 7.45 -8.64 -27.77
N ILE A 42 6.26 -8.74 -27.17
CA ILE A 42 5.55 -10.03 -27.09
C ILE A 42 4.06 -9.72 -27.35
N GLY A 43 3.55 -10.27 -28.45
CA GLY A 43 2.18 -10.10 -28.91
C GLY A 43 1.18 -10.86 -28.04
N PHE A 44 0.00 -10.27 -27.87
CA PHE A 44 -1.16 -10.91 -27.27
C PHE A 44 -1.95 -11.66 -28.35
N SER A 45 -2.29 -12.91 -28.07
CA SER A 45 -3.26 -13.69 -28.86
C SER A 45 -4.67 -13.37 -28.40
N ASP A 46 -5.55 -13.19 -29.37
CA ASP A 46 -7.00 -13.08 -29.20
C ASP A 46 -7.58 -14.45 -28.79
N ASP A 47 -8.23 -14.51 -27.63
CA ASP A 47 -9.17 -15.59 -27.29
C ASP A 47 -10.57 -14.99 -27.06
N PRO A 48 -11.63 -15.67 -27.55
CA PRO A 48 -12.97 -15.11 -27.62
C PRO A 48 -13.71 -15.15 -26.27
N ILE A 49 -14.46 -14.08 -26.03
CA ILE A 49 -15.35 -13.88 -24.88
C ILE A 49 -16.50 -14.88 -24.96
N LEU A 50 -16.60 -15.74 -23.93
CA LEU A 50 -17.78 -16.55 -23.65
C LEU A 50 -18.90 -15.65 -23.11
N GLU A 51 -19.98 -15.52 -23.87
CA GLU A 51 -21.25 -14.94 -23.43
C GLU A 51 -21.85 -15.79 -22.30
N GLY A 52 -21.69 -15.31 -21.07
CA GLY A 52 -22.31 -15.85 -19.88
C GLY A 52 -23.75 -15.33 -19.73
N GLN A 53 -24.68 -16.27 -19.65
CA GLN A 53 -26.12 -16.09 -19.45
C GLN A 53 -26.43 -15.14 -18.28
N THR A 54 -27.28 -14.14 -18.54
CA THR A 54 -27.92 -13.33 -17.50
C THR A 54 -28.95 -14.16 -16.75
N PRO A 55 -28.97 -14.16 -15.41
CA PRO A 55 -30.06 -14.77 -14.66
C PRO A 55 -31.35 -13.97 -14.88
N VAL A 56 -32.41 -14.68 -15.25
CA VAL A 56 -33.79 -14.17 -15.24
C VAL A 56 -34.13 -13.83 -13.80
N VAL A 57 -34.25 -12.55 -13.50
CA VAL A 57 -34.72 -12.06 -12.20
C VAL A 57 -36.25 -12.04 -12.28
N ASP A 58 -36.88 -12.92 -11.50
CA ASP A 58 -38.33 -12.93 -11.35
C ASP A 58 -38.83 -11.57 -10.85
N GLU A 59 -39.86 -11.08 -11.53
CA GLU A 59 -40.51 -9.79 -11.31
C GLU A 59 -41.27 -9.82 -9.97
N VAL A 60 -40.58 -9.49 -8.88
CA VAL A 60 -41.20 -9.30 -7.56
C VAL A 60 -42.04 -8.02 -7.60
N THR A 61 -43.33 -8.18 -7.87
CA THR A 61 -44.36 -7.16 -7.70
C THR A 61 -44.50 -6.82 -6.21
N THR A 62 -43.68 -5.87 -5.75
CA THR A 62 -43.79 -5.28 -4.42
C THR A 62 -45.02 -4.38 -4.39
N LYS A 63 -46.10 -4.87 -3.78
CA LYS A 63 -47.21 -4.01 -3.32
C LYS A 63 -46.61 -2.97 -2.37
N ILE A 64 -46.62 -1.71 -2.77
CA ILE A 64 -46.29 -0.57 -1.91
C ILE A 64 -47.33 -0.56 -0.79
N PRO A 65 -46.95 -0.80 0.48
CA PRO A 65 -47.88 -0.65 1.59
C PRO A 65 -48.21 0.84 1.71
N ASN A 66 -49.50 1.16 1.62
CA ASN A 66 -50.04 2.52 1.70
C ASN A 66 -50.06 3.04 3.16
N ASP A 67 -49.15 2.55 4.00
CA ASP A 67 -48.99 2.96 5.38
C ASP A 67 -48.20 4.26 5.40
N THR A 68 -48.90 5.38 5.28
CA THR A 68 -48.39 6.65 5.79
C THR A 68 -48.01 6.44 7.26
N PRO A 69 -46.73 6.49 7.64
CA PRO A 69 -46.35 6.32 9.03
C PRO A 69 -46.98 7.45 9.82
N ARG A 70 -47.84 7.11 10.79
CA ARG A 70 -48.27 8.04 11.84
C ARG A 70 -47.00 8.47 12.59
N VAL A 71 -46.51 9.65 12.28
CA VAL A 71 -45.44 10.34 13.01
C VAL A 71 -46.02 10.76 14.36
N ASN A 72 -46.12 9.80 15.28
CA ASN A 72 -46.50 10.08 16.65
C ASN A 72 -45.26 10.57 17.40
N GLY A 73 -45.25 11.86 17.76
CA GLY A 73 -44.54 12.40 18.91
C GLY A 73 -43.01 12.39 18.84
N ALA A 74 -42.44 13.25 18.00
CA ALA A 74 -41.02 13.62 18.08
C ALA A 74 -40.83 14.68 19.19
N THR A 75 -40.15 14.32 20.28
CA THR A 75 -39.62 15.30 21.25
C THR A 75 -38.21 15.00 21.80
N ASP A 76 -37.59 13.87 21.49
CA ASP A 76 -36.23 13.52 21.99
C ASP A 76 -35.26 13.16 20.85
N ARG A 77 -34.76 14.15 20.08
CA ARG A 77 -33.62 13.93 19.16
C ARG A 77 -32.55 15.04 19.10
N PRO A 78 -31.90 15.41 20.23
CA PRO A 78 -30.60 16.07 20.15
C PRO A 78 -29.44 15.27 20.78
N THR A 79 -29.68 14.15 21.47
CA THR A 79 -28.63 13.45 22.22
C THR A 79 -27.68 12.62 21.35
N ASP A 80 -28.17 12.06 20.25
CA ASP A 80 -27.42 11.05 19.49
C ASP A 80 -26.28 11.64 18.64
N GLU A 81 -26.41 12.89 18.16
CA GLU A 81 -25.39 13.54 17.33
C GLU A 81 -24.09 13.81 18.10
N VAL A 82 -24.22 14.20 19.37
CA VAL A 82 -23.07 14.47 20.24
C VAL A 82 -22.34 13.17 20.57
N GLU A 83 -23.07 12.06 20.69
CA GLU A 83 -22.51 10.74 20.97
C GLU A 83 -21.74 10.18 19.78
N VAL A 84 -22.31 10.20 18.56
CA VAL A 84 -21.62 9.75 17.33
C VAL A 84 -20.34 10.54 17.07
N LYS A 85 -20.35 11.86 17.32
CA LYS A 85 -19.15 12.69 17.21
C LYS A 85 -18.08 12.26 18.21
N ARG A 86 -18.45 11.95 19.47
CA ARG A 86 -17.52 11.45 20.49
C ARG A 86 -16.94 10.09 20.13
N GLU A 87 -17.75 9.17 19.61
CA GLU A 87 -17.28 7.85 19.17
C GLU A 87 -16.28 7.96 18.02
N THR A 88 -16.57 8.81 17.04
CA THR A 88 -15.70 9.04 15.87
C THR A 88 -14.36 9.66 16.29
N VAL A 89 -14.38 10.68 17.16
CA VAL A 89 -13.16 11.28 17.73
C VAL A 89 -12.35 10.25 18.52
N SER A 90 -13.01 9.49 19.41
CA SER A 90 -12.38 8.43 20.20
C SER A 90 -11.73 7.36 19.32
N ALA A 91 -12.37 6.99 18.21
CA ALA A 91 -11.82 6.04 17.26
C ALA A 91 -10.53 6.54 16.60
N ILE A 92 -10.46 7.81 16.20
CA ILE A 92 -9.23 8.42 15.66
C ILE A 92 -8.14 8.49 16.72
N GLU A 93 -8.47 8.94 17.94
CA GLU A 93 -7.53 8.99 19.06
C GLU A 93 -6.95 7.61 19.40
N SER A 94 -7.73 6.53 19.28
CA SER A 94 -7.24 5.16 19.39
C SER A 94 -6.20 4.84 18.32
N ILE A 95 -6.45 5.22 17.06
CA ILE A 95 -5.50 4.99 15.96
C ILE A 95 -4.21 5.80 16.19
N HIS A 96 -4.32 7.05 16.66
CA HIS A 96 -3.15 7.88 17.01
C HIS A 96 -2.31 7.23 18.11
N ARG A 97 -2.96 6.71 19.16
CA ARG A 97 -2.28 6.01 20.25
C ARG A 97 -1.53 4.77 19.77
N GLU A 98 -2.20 3.94 18.96
CA GLU A 98 -1.59 2.73 18.40
C GLU A 98 -0.45 3.06 17.43
N LEU A 99 -0.56 4.13 16.65
CA LEU A 99 0.53 4.61 15.79
C LEU A 99 1.71 5.12 16.63
N ALA A 100 1.45 5.84 17.73
CA ALA A 100 2.49 6.29 18.64
C ALA A 100 3.19 5.10 19.32
N GLU A 101 2.45 4.08 19.75
CA GLU A 101 3.00 2.82 20.27
C GLU A 101 3.85 2.10 19.21
N HIS A 102 3.37 2.05 17.96
CA HIS A 102 4.12 1.51 16.82
C HIS A 102 5.44 2.27 16.59
N SER A 103 5.41 3.60 16.67
CA SER A 103 6.61 4.44 16.56
C SER A 103 7.57 4.23 17.73
N GLN A 104 7.08 4.00 18.95
CA GLN A 104 7.94 3.65 20.09
C GLN A 104 8.65 2.30 19.93
N ARG A 105 8.04 1.32 19.24
CA ARG A 105 8.69 0.03 18.94
C ARG A 105 9.98 0.18 18.14
N LYS A 106 10.13 1.24 17.33
CA LYS A 106 11.37 1.58 16.62
C LYS A 106 12.57 1.66 17.56
N GLN A 107 12.40 2.32 18.71
CA GLN A 107 13.48 2.49 19.69
C GLN A 107 13.87 1.15 20.34
N LEU A 108 12.89 0.28 20.58
CA LEU A 108 13.14 -1.07 21.11
C LEU A 108 13.91 -1.92 20.10
N LEU A 109 13.47 -1.93 18.84
CA LEU A 109 14.18 -2.61 17.74
C LEU A 109 15.59 -2.07 17.57
N GLN A 110 15.81 -0.76 17.71
CA GLN A 110 17.15 -0.19 17.64
C GLN A 110 18.06 -0.66 18.78
N ARG A 111 17.56 -0.68 20.02
CA ARG A 111 18.32 -1.20 21.18
C ARG A 111 18.64 -2.68 21.02
N GLU A 112 17.69 -3.47 20.52
CA GLU A 112 17.91 -4.88 20.21
C GLU A 112 18.99 -5.08 19.14
N PHE A 113 18.95 -4.28 18.08
CA PHE A 113 19.98 -4.29 17.04
C PHE A 113 21.37 -3.98 17.61
N GLU A 114 21.48 -2.95 18.45
CA GLU A 114 22.74 -2.58 19.11
C GLU A 114 23.27 -3.70 20.02
N ARG A 115 22.38 -4.36 20.78
CA ARG A 115 22.71 -5.54 21.59
C ARG A 115 23.24 -6.69 20.73
N ILE A 116 22.52 -7.04 19.66
CA ILE A 116 22.92 -8.09 18.72
C ILE A 116 24.26 -7.77 18.07
N ARG A 117 24.48 -6.51 17.67
CA ARG A 117 25.75 -6.05 17.12
C ARG A 117 26.89 -6.19 18.12
N SER A 118 26.67 -5.84 19.39
CA SER A 118 27.68 -6.02 20.44
C SER A 118 28.04 -7.50 20.63
N ASN A 119 27.03 -8.37 20.68
CA ASN A 119 27.21 -9.83 20.78
C ASN A 119 28.01 -10.38 19.59
N PHE A 120 27.78 -9.89 18.37
CA PHE A 120 28.57 -10.28 17.21
C PHE A 120 30.03 -9.87 17.35
N VAL A 121 30.31 -8.63 17.77
CA VAL A 121 31.68 -8.14 17.97
C VAL A 121 32.42 -8.96 19.03
N GLU A 122 31.76 -9.29 20.15
CA GLU A 122 32.33 -10.13 21.21
C GLU A 122 32.60 -11.55 20.71
N THR A 123 31.58 -12.19 20.10
CA THR A 123 31.73 -13.56 19.60
C THR A 123 32.72 -13.67 18.44
N ASP A 124 32.93 -12.63 17.62
CA ASP A 124 33.96 -12.63 16.57
C ASP A 124 35.38 -12.65 17.16
N ARG A 125 35.61 -11.89 18.23
CA ARG A 125 36.88 -11.93 18.97
C ARG A 125 37.11 -13.31 19.58
N ASP A 126 36.09 -13.87 20.21
CA ASP A 126 36.15 -15.19 20.82
C ASP A 126 36.37 -16.29 19.76
N MET A 127 35.72 -16.20 18.60
CA MET A 127 35.89 -17.14 17.49
C MET A 127 37.30 -17.14 16.91
N GLU A 128 38.06 -16.04 17.03
CA GLU A 128 39.48 -16.04 16.65
C GLU A 128 40.30 -16.97 17.56
N SER A 129 39.96 -17.04 18.86
CA SER A 129 40.58 -17.98 19.79
C SER A 129 40.25 -19.43 19.44
N VAL A 130 38.99 -19.71 19.07
CA VAL A 130 38.53 -21.03 18.62
C VAL A 130 39.25 -21.44 17.33
N ARG A 131 39.39 -20.53 16.36
CA ARG A 131 40.13 -20.80 15.11
C ARG A 131 41.60 -21.13 15.38
N LYS A 132 42.25 -20.40 16.31
CA LYS A 132 43.63 -20.70 16.74
C LYS A 132 43.74 -22.07 17.42
N GLU A 133 42.78 -22.44 18.27
CA GLU A 133 42.73 -23.77 18.90
C GLU A 133 42.52 -24.88 17.86
N SER A 134 41.56 -24.70 16.96
CA SER A 134 41.24 -25.64 15.88
C SER A 134 42.44 -25.84 14.94
N LEU A 135 43.10 -24.76 14.53
CA LEU A 135 44.31 -24.83 13.69
C LEU A 135 45.44 -25.60 14.40
N ARG A 136 45.65 -25.38 15.71
CA ARG A 136 46.63 -26.15 16.49
C ARG A 136 46.27 -27.64 16.52
N LYS A 137 44.99 -27.99 16.68
CA LYS A 137 44.52 -29.37 16.64
C LYS A 137 44.67 -30.00 15.26
N GLN A 138 44.33 -29.27 14.19
CA GLN A 138 44.51 -29.72 12.80
C GLN A 138 45.98 -29.95 12.48
N ILE A 139 46.88 -29.04 12.87
CA ILE A 139 48.33 -29.22 12.71
C ILE A 139 48.80 -30.46 13.49
N SER A 140 48.35 -30.63 14.74
CA SER A 140 48.69 -31.82 15.55
C SER A 140 48.17 -33.12 14.93
N MET A 141 46.95 -33.13 14.40
CA MET A 141 46.38 -34.27 13.68
C MET A 141 47.10 -34.51 12.35
N ALA A 142 47.47 -33.46 11.61
CA ALA A 142 48.22 -33.58 10.38
C ALA A 142 49.61 -34.16 10.63
N PHE A 143 50.29 -33.78 11.72
CA PHE A 143 51.54 -34.43 12.13
C PHE A 143 51.33 -35.89 12.54
N PHE A 144 50.25 -36.20 13.26
CA PHE A 144 49.90 -37.57 13.62
C PHE A 144 49.55 -38.41 12.38
N GLN A 145 48.77 -37.87 11.46
CA GLN A 145 48.41 -38.46 10.18
C GLN A 145 49.62 -38.57 9.26
N GLN A 146 50.54 -37.62 9.26
CA GLN A 146 51.80 -37.71 8.53
C GLN A 146 52.68 -38.81 9.11
N ARG A 147 52.68 -38.99 10.43
CA ARG A 147 53.34 -40.13 11.08
C ARG A 147 52.66 -41.45 10.73
N LEU A 148 51.33 -41.49 10.75
CA LEU A 148 50.55 -42.64 10.30
C LEU A 148 50.73 -42.89 8.82
N SER A 149 50.88 -41.86 7.98
CA SER A 149 51.06 -41.96 6.53
C SER A 149 52.50 -42.30 6.19
N MET A 150 53.48 -41.94 7.01
CA MET A 150 54.82 -42.50 6.90
C MET A 150 54.78 -44.01 7.20
N ASN A 151 54.10 -44.41 8.28
CA ASN A 151 53.87 -45.82 8.61
C ASN A 151 52.98 -46.55 7.57
N TRP A 152 52.04 -45.84 6.95
CA TRP A 152 51.15 -46.36 5.93
C TRP A 152 51.86 -46.42 4.59
N SER A 153 52.70 -45.46 4.21
CA SER A 153 53.50 -45.46 2.98
C SER A 153 54.59 -46.54 2.96
N THR A 154 55.01 -47.04 4.13
CA THR A 154 55.78 -48.29 4.24
C THR A 154 54.94 -49.53 3.92
N LEU A 155 53.64 -49.49 4.20
CA LEU A 155 52.64 -50.53 3.89
C LEU A 155 52.06 -50.38 2.45
N GLU A 156 51.95 -49.15 1.95
CA GLU A 156 51.45 -48.79 0.62
C GLU A 156 52.51 -49.07 -0.44
N ARG A 157 53.82 -48.97 -0.11
CA ARG A 157 54.89 -49.53 -0.95
C ARG A 157 54.81 -51.05 -1.12
N GLU A 158 54.17 -51.77 -0.19
CA GLU A 158 53.86 -53.20 -0.33
C GLU A 158 52.57 -53.45 -1.15
N ILE A 159 51.67 -52.46 -1.26
CA ILE A 159 50.35 -52.62 -1.89
C ILE A 159 50.28 -51.97 -3.30
N ASP A 160 51.03 -50.91 -3.58
CA ASP A 160 51.15 -50.24 -4.89
C ASP A 160 51.93 -51.06 -5.93
N GLN A 161 52.47 -52.22 -5.56
CA GLN A 161 52.87 -53.25 -6.52
C GLN A 161 51.66 -53.91 -7.22
N LEU A 162 50.41 -53.68 -6.77
CA LEU A 162 49.25 -54.46 -7.24
C LEU A 162 48.16 -53.68 -7.97
N ARG A 163 48.19 -52.35 -8.08
CA ARG A 163 47.02 -51.60 -8.60
C ARG A 163 47.34 -50.40 -9.50
N ALA A 164 48.14 -50.64 -10.54
CA ALA A 164 48.14 -49.76 -11.71
C ALA A 164 47.05 -50.23 -12.70
N ASN A 165 45.87 -49.61 -12.70
CA ASN A 165 45.18 -49.20 -13.95
C ASN A 165 43.78 -48.57 -13.75
N ARG A 166 43.65 -47.40 -14.40
CA ARG A 166 42.48 -46.83 -15.13
C ARG A 166 41.58 -45.74 -14.48
N PRO A 167 40.98 -44.89 -15.35
CA PRO A 167 40.83 -43.45 -15.12
C PRO A 167 39.37 -42.97 -14.98
N MET A 168 39.22 -41.78 -14.40
CA MET A 168 37.95 -41.07 -14.17
C MET A 168 37.39 -40.39 -15.43
N GLY A 169 36.07 -40.48 -15.59
CA GLY A 169 35.27 -39.71 -16.54
C GLY A 169 34.36 -38.70 -15.84
N TYR A 170 34.33 -37.50 -16.40
CA TYR A 170 33.56 -36.30 -16.06
C TYR A 170 32.03 -36.51 -16.08
N PHE A 171 31.30 -35.76 -15.27
CA PHE A 171 29.98 -35.24 -15.64
C PHE A 171 29.66 -33.91 -14.92
N ASP A 172 29.19 -32.95 -15.71
CA ASP A 172 28.65 -31.64 -15.34
C ASP A 172 27.20 -31.61 -15.87
N PRO A 173 26.21 -31.10 -15.10
CA PRO A 173 25.21 -30.31 -15.78
C PRO A 173 24.67 -29.10 -14.98
N LEU A 174 24.78 -27.95 -15.63
CA LEU A 174 23.71 -27.03 -16.01
C LEU A 174 22.90 -26.25 -14.95
N ARG A 175 23.01 -24.93 -15.16
CA ARG A 175 22.18 -23.80 -14.74
C ARG A 175 20.67 -23.94 -15.05
N GLY A 176 19.87 -23.29 -14.19
CA GLY A 176 18.92 -22.26 -14.66
C GLY A 176 17.62 -22.10 -13.86
N ALA A 177 17.48 -20.97 -13.14
CA ALA A 177 16.22 -20.20 -12.99
C ALA A 177 16.45 -19.00 -12.04
N ALA A 178 16.43 -17.77 -12.57
CA ALA A 178 16.59 -16.56 -11.78
C ALA A 178 15.62 -15.48 -12.26
N SER A 179 14.57 -15.22 -11.47
CA SER A 179 13.91 -13.90 -11.36
C SER A 179 12.69 -13.93 -10.41
N ARG A 180 12.96 -14.05 -9.10
CA ARG A 180 12.10 -13.62 -7.97
C ARG A 180 12.98 -13.11 -6.81
N SER A 181 13.83 -12.12 -7.07
CA SER A 181 15.22 -12.23 -6.60
C SER A 181 15.84 -11.06 -5.83
N LEU A 182 15.10 -10.32 -5.01
CA LEU A 182 15.77 -9.34 -4.12
C LEU A 182 15.37 -9.47 -2.67
N LEU A 183 14.08 -9.36 -2.33
CA LEU A 183 13.65 -9.63 -0.95
C LEU A 183 13.76 -11.13 -0.63
N ASP A 184 13.22 -11.98 -1.50
CA ASP A 184 13.38 -13.45 -1.44
C ASP A 184 14.85 -13.88 -1.52
N ARG A 185 15.72 -13.15 -2.24
CA ARG A 185 17.16 -13.44 -2.25
C ARG A 185 17.83 -13.03 -0.96
N GLN A 186 17.43 -11.92 -0.33
CA GLN A 186 18.00 -11.50 0.94
C GLN A 186 17.56 -12.45 2.07
N THR A 187 16.28 -12.82 2.12
CA THR A 187 15.78 -13.80 3.08
C THR A 187 16.45 -15.16 2.85
N ARG A 188 16.46 -15.67 1.61
CA ARG A 188 17.13 -16.94 1.32
C ARG A 188 18.64 -16.89 1.48
N ALA A 189 19.32 -15.79 1.17
CA ALA A 189 20.76 -15.68 1.42
C ALA A 189 21.04 -15.73 2.91
N PHE A 190 20.20 -15.09 3.74
CA PHE A 190 20.31 -15.16 5.18
C PHE A 190 20.01 -16.58 5.68
N ASP A 191 18.94 -17.22 5.19
CA ASP A 191 18.59 -18.61 5.51
C ASP A 191 19.70 -19.59 5.10
N ILE A 192 20.28 -19.44 3.90
CA ILE A 192 21.43 -20.22 3.42
C ILE A 192 22.65 -19.99 4.33
N THR A 193 22.86 -18.76 4.81
CA THR A 193 23.97 -18.47 5.74
C THR A 193 23.71 -19.10 7.11
N LEU A 194 22.46 -19.11 7.57
CA LEU A 194 22.00 -19.79 8.78
C LEU A 194 22.17 -21.31 8.66
N ASP A 195 21.82 -21.88 7.50
CA ASP A 195 21.97 -23.31 7.19
C ASP A 195 23.45 -23.70 7.08
N GLN A 196 24.29 -22.88 6.44
CA GLN A 196 25.73 -23.13 6.40
C GLN A 196 26.37 -23.07 7.79
N ASN A 197 25.90 -22.17 8.65
CA ASN A 197 26.34 -22.10 10.04
C ASN A 197 25.75 -23.22 10.91
N SER A 198 24.56 -23.73 10.58
CA SER A 198 23.96 -24.88 11.28
C SER A 198 24.71 -26.18 10.98
N VAL A 199 25.30 -26.32 9.78
CA VAL A 199 26.21 -27.41 9.42
C VAL A 199 27.48 -27.42 10.29
N ILE A 200 28.09 -26.25 10.54
CA ILE A 200 29.22 -26.08 11.47
C ILE A 200 28.82 -26.35 12.94
N ALA A 201 27.52 -26.20 13.25
CA ALA A 201 26.95 -26.48 14.56
C ALA A 201 26.41 -27.91 14.71
N THR A 202 26.77 -28.84 13.82
CA THR A 202 26.45 -30.25 14.04
C THR A 202 27.17 -30.72 15.31
N ASP A 203 26.43 -31.29 16.26
CA ASP A 203 26.95 -31.70 17.57
C ASP A 203 28.19 -32.61 17.47
N LEU A 204 28.33 -33.33 16.36
CA LEU A 204 29.47 -34.18 16.05
C LEU A 204 30.77 -33.38 15.85
N GLU A 205 30.75 -32.29 15.08
CA GLU A 205 31.93 -31.42 14.89
C GLU A 205 32.26 -30.65 16.16
N LEU A 206 31.24 -30.22 16.91
CA LEU A 206 31.40 -29.54 18.19
C LEU A 206 32.04 -30.43 19.24
N SER A 207 31.78 -31.74 19.23
CA SER A 207 32.31 -32.70 20.21
C SER A 207 33.85 -32.75 20.28
N HIS A 208 34.54 -32.36 19.20
CA HIS A 208 36.01 -32.31 19.12
C HIS A 208 36.62 -31.01 19.68
N LEU A 209 35.81 -29.99 19.95
CA LEU A 209 36.24 -28.72 20.52
C LEU A 209 36.29 -28.79 22.07
N SER A 210 37.08 -27.91 22.67
CA SER A 210 37.03 -27.73 24.13
C SER A 210 35.65 -27.21 24.56
N VAL A 211 35.23 -27.49 25.80
CA VAL A 211 33.94 -27.01 26.35
C VAL A 211 33.82 -25.48 26.22
N ALA A 212 34.92 -24.74 26.42
CA ALA A 212 34.96 -23.30 26.23
C ALA A 212 34.71 -22.90 24.77
N SER A 213 35.35 -23.57 23.81
CA SER A 213 35.14 -23.35 22.38
C SER A 213 33.72 -23.71 21.92
N GLN A 214 33.13 -24.78 22.45
CA GLN A 214 31.73 -25.13 22.20
C GLN A 214 30.77 -24.03 22.68
N LEU A 215 31.03 -23.47 23.87
CA LEU A 215 30.21 -22.38 24.41
C LEU A 215 30.29 -21.13 23.53
N ILE A 216 31.48 -20.80 23.01
CA ILE A 216 31.67 -19.67 22.07
C ILE A 216 30.87 -19.90 20.79
N VAL A 217 30.95 -21.10 20.19
CA VAL A 217 30.18 -21.42 18.98
C VAL A 217 28.68 -21.34 19.24
N ARG A 218 28.18 -21.88 20.37
CA ARG A 218 26.77 -21.77 20.76
C ARG A 218 26.32 -20.32 20.91
N ARG A 219 27.11 -19.47 21.57
CA ARG A 219 26.82 -18.03 21.69
C ARG A 219 26.77 -17.35 20.32
N ARG A 220 27.68 -17.71 19.41
CA ARG A 220 27.68 -17.18 18.05
C ARG A 220 26.44 -17.60 17.28
N THR A 221 26.05 -18.86 17.36
CA THR A 221 24.82 -19.37 16.74
C THR A 221 23.59 -18.66 17.30
N GLN A 222 23.52 -18.46 18.62
CA GLN A 222 22.45 -17.68 19.25
C GLN A 222 22.39 -16.24 18.72
N ALA A 223 23.55 -15.57 18.56
CA ALA A 223 23.59 -14.22 18.00
C ALA A 223 23.02 -14.15 16.57
N PHE A 224 23.28 -15.18 15.73
CA PHE A 224 22.67 -15.30 14.41
C PHE A 224 21.15 -15.52 14.47
N GLN A 225 20.68 -16.38 15.39
CA GLN A 225 19.25 -16.60 15.58
C GLN A 225 18.53 -15.34 16.05
N ASP A 226 19.12 -14.62 17.02
CA ASP A 226 18.63 -13.32 17.49
C ASP A 226 18.57 -12.30 16.33
N ALA A 227 19.59 -12.27 15.46
CA ALA A 227 19.61 -11.39 14.28
C ALA A 227 18.52 -11.72 13.26
N ALA A 228 18.28 -13.01 12.96
CA ALA A 228 17.17 -13.45 12.12
C ALA A 228 15.80 -13.08 12.72
N ALA A 229 15.63 -13.26 14.03
CA ALA A 229 14.40 -12.89 14.73
C ALA A 229 14.17 -11.37 14.66
N TRP A 230 15.20 -10.58 14.94
CA TRP A 230 15.15 -9.12 14.83
C TRP A 230 14.80 -8.67 13.40
N GLN A 231 15.42 -9.26 12.37
CA GLN A 231 15.13 -8.93 10.98
C GLN A 231 13.66 -9.19 10.64
N ARG A 232 13.13 -10.37 10.99
CA ARG A 232 11.70 -10.68 10.78
C ARG A 232 10.79 -9.69 11.49
N ASN A 233 11.07 -9.38 12.77
CA ASN A 233 10.28 -8.42 13.54
C ASN A 233 10.35 -7.01 12.94
N SER A 234 11.51 -6.59 12.42
CA SER A 234 11.68 -5.29 11.77
C SER A 234 10.91 -5.18 10.46
N LEU A 235 10.83 -6.27 9.68
CA LEU A 235 10.04 -6.30 8.44
C LEU A 235 8.54 -6.22 8.75
N VAL A 236 8.05 -6.99 9.72
CA VAL A 236 6.65 -6.91 10.17
C VAL A 236 6.33 -5.49 10.65
N TRP A 237 7.21 -4.89 11.45
CA TRP A 237 7.04 -3.50 11.90
C TRP A 237 6.98 -2.49 10.74
N LEU A 238 7.81 -2.65 9.70
CA LEU A 238 7.77 -1.80 8.51
C LEU A 238 6.46 -1.99 7.72
N ASP A 239 6.00 -3.22 7.56
CA ASP A 239 4.79 -3.58 6.80
C ASP A 239 3.49 -3.16 7.51
N GLU A 240 3.48 -3.14 8.85
CA GLU A 240 2.34 -2.68 9.65
C GLU A 240 2.05 -1.18 9.46
N ARG A 241 3.07 -0.36 9.18
CA ARG A 241 2.93 1.10 9.20
C ARG A 241 1.99 1.64 8.10
N PRO A 242 2.09 1.23 6.81
CA PRO A 242 1.12 1.63 5.78
C PRO A 242 -0.33 1.24 6.11
N MET A 243 -0.55 0.17 6.87
CA MET A 243 -1.89 -0.31 7.22
C MET A 243 -2.68 0.67 8.10
N PHE A 244 -2.01 1.58 8.80
CA PHE A 244 -2.69 2.66 9.51
C PHE A 244 -3.47 3.58 8.57
N PHE A 245 -3.01 3.78 7.32
CA PHE A 245 -3.72 4.62 6.35
C PHE A 245 -5.09 4.06 6.00
N VAL A 246 -5.21 2.73 5.88
CA VAL A 246 -6.51 2.04 5.67
C VAL A 246 -7.51 2.43 6.75
N ARG A 247 -7.05 2.51 8.01
CA ARG A 247 -7.89 2.88 9.16
C ARG A 247 -8.20 4.37 9.20
N TYR A 248 -7.29 5.22 8.75
CA TYR A 248 -7.52 6.66 8.64
C TYR A 248 -8.43 7.04 7.47
N TRP A 249 -8.48 6.24 6.39
CA TRP A 249 -9.21 6.57 5.17
C TRP A 249 -10.68 6.92 5.39
N ARG A 250 -11.39 6.15 6.21
CA ARG A 250 -12.80 6.43 6.55
C ARG A 250 -12.99 7.79 7.22
N PHE A 251 -11.92 8.37 7.78
CA PHE A 251 -11.93 9.67 8.41
C PHE A 251 -11.42 10.82 7.53
N THR A 252 -11.17 10.58 6.23
CA THR A 252 -10.79 11.63 5.27
C THR A 252 -11.97 12.20 4.51
N ASP A 253 -13.18 11.76 4.82
CA ASP A 253 -14.44 12.13 4.15
C ASP A 253 -14.38 12.08 2.61
N PRO A 254 -14.02 10.92 2.01
CA PRO A 254 -13.75 10.82 0.57
C PRO A 254 -14.96 11.19 -0.31
N ASN A 255 -16.18 11.06 0.22
CA ASN A 255 -17.44 11.39 -0.43
C ASN A 255 -18.02 12.75 -0.02
N ARG A 256 -17.28 13.54 0.77
CA ARG A 256 -17.68 14.85 1.28
C ARG A 256 -19.03 14.82 2.05
N ILE A 257 -19.30 13.78 2.85
CA ILE A 257 -20.54 13.55 3.61
C ILE A 257 -20.61 14.46 4.85
N TRP A 258 -19.48 14.70 5.49
CA TRP A 258 -19.43 15.40 6.77
C TRP A 258 -19.71 16.89 6.66
N THR A 259 -20.27 17.43 7.73
CA THR A 259 -20.40 18.87 7.98
C THR A 259 -19.02 19.52 8.13
N GLN A 260 -18.95 20.83 7.96
CA GLN A 260 -17.70 21.55 8.16
C GLN A 260 -17.22 21.40 9.61
N ALA A 261 -18.14 21.52 10.57
CA ALA A 261 -17.84 21.35 11.99
C ALA A 261 -17.30 19.95 12.34
N GLU A 262 -17.82 18.90 11.70
CA GLU A 262 -17.30 17.54 11.87
C GLU A 262 -15.88 17.40 11.30
N CYS A 263 -15.63 17.91 10.10
CA CYS A 263 -14.30 17.92 9.51
C CYS A 263 -13.29 18.70 10.38
N GLU A 264 -13.67 19.85 10.93
CA GLU A 264 -12.84 20.65 11.83
C GLU A 264 -12.58 19.92 13.15
N ALA A 265 -13.61 19.29 13.74
CA ALA A 265 -13.46 18.47 14.94
C ALA A 265 -12.48 17.31 14.70
N MET A 266 -12.61 16.59 13.58
CA MET A 266 -11.67 15.52 13.22
C MET A 266 -10.27 16.07 12.98
N LEU A 267 -10.13 17.16 12.23
CA LEU A 267 -8.84 17.79 11.98
C LEU A 267 -8.13 18.20 13.28
N SER A 268 -8.88 18.64 14.30
CA SER A 268 -8.32 19.02 15.60
C SER A 268 -7.70 17.87 16.40
N THR A 269 -8.08 16.62 16.08
CA THR A 269 -7.48 15.42 16.69
C THR A 269 -6.11 15.09 16.11
N PHE A 270 -5.83 15.52 14.88
CA PHE A 270 -4.55 15.26 14.24
C PHE A 270 -3.45 16.12 14.87
N PRO A 271 -2.28 15.55 15.17
CA PRO A 271 -1.17 16.30 15.76
C PRO A 271 -0.71 17.43 14.81
N THR A 272 -0.52 18.62 15.38
CA THR A 272 -0.08 19.80 14.61
C THR A 272 1.36 19.63 14.13
N GLU A 273 2.21 19.07 15.01
CA GLU A 273 3.59 18.69 14.75
C GLU A 273 3.66 17.17 14.61
N THR A 274 3.71 16.70 13.37
CA THR A 274 3.89 15.28 13.04
C THR A 274 5.35 14.99 12.79
N GLU A 275 5.85 13.88 13.35
CA GLU A 275 7.14 13.34 12.94
C GLU A 275 7.09 12.95 11.45
N PRO A 276 8.20 13.03 10.70
CA PRO A 276 8.27 12.54 9.32
C PRO A 276 7.77 11.10 9.14
N ASP A 277 7.87 10.30 10.19
CA ASP A 277 7.49 8.89 10.24
C ASP A 277 5.98 8.66 10.35
N ASP A 278 5.17 9.67 10.73
CA ASP A 278 3.71 9.59 10.89
C ASP A 278 2.95 9.83 9.58
N TYR A 279 3.56 9.48 8.46
CA TYR A 279 3.04 9.78 7.13
C TYR A 279 1.60 9.29 6.85
N PRO A 280 1.06 8.18 7.41
CA PRO A 280 -0.34 7.82 7.21
C PRO A 280 -1.30 8.89 7.76
N ALA A 281 -1.02 9.40 8.95
CA ALA A 281 -1.81 10.45 9.59
C ALA A 281 -1.66 11.78 8.84
N VAL A 282 -0.45 12.11 8.37
CA VAL A 282 -0.20 13.34 7.58
C VAL A 282 -0.97 13.34 6.26
N ILE A 283 -1.02 12.20 5.54
CA ILE A 283 -1.80 12.09 4.30
C ILE A 283 -3.30 12.28 4.59
N ALA A 284 -3.82 11.62 5.63
CA ALA A 284 -5.23 11.74 6.01
C ALA A 284 -5.61 13.16 6.44
N ARG A 285 -4.74 13.81 7.24
CA ARG A 285 -4.86 15.22 7.60
C ARG A 285 -4.89 16.12 6.38
N ALA A 286 -3.99 15.92 5.40
CA ALA A 286 -3.95 16.75 4.19
C ALA A 286 -5.22 16.62 3.35
N LEU A 287 -5.86 15.44 3.31
CA LEU A 287 -7.17 15.25 2.67
C LEU A 287 -8.29 16.00 3.42
N LEU A 288 -8.27 16.02 4.76
CA LEU A 288 -9.21 16.83 5.55
C LEU A 288 -8.97 18.33 5.40
N GLU A 289 -7.72 18.78 5.37
CA GLU A 289 -7.34 20.17 5.11
C GLU A 289 -7.84 20.59 3.72
N GLU A 290 -7.70 19.71 2.70
CA GLU A 290 -8.27 19.93 1.36
C GLU A 290 -9.80 19.98 1.37
N ARG A 291 -10.45 19.07 2.10
CA ARG A 291 -11.91 19.03 2.28
C ARG A 291 -12.44 20.36 2.82
N LEU A 292 -11.74 20.97 3.77
CA LEU A 292 -12.05 22.28 4.37
C LEU A 292 -11.60 23.48 3.53
N GLY A 293 -10.91 23.25 2.40
CA GLY A 293 -10.38 24.30 1.54
C GLY A 293 -9.11 24.97 2.05
N TYR A 294 -8.42 24.39 3.04
CA TYR A 294 -7.12 24.84 3.55
C TYR A 294 -5.98 24.36 2.64
N THR A 295 -6.02 24.75 1.36
CA THR A 295 -5.07 24.30 0.31
C THR A 295 -3.61 24.46 0.71
N ASP A 296 -3.21 25.64 1.20
CA ASP A 296 -1.81 25.91 1.54
C ASP A 296 -1.32 25.04 2.71
N ALA A 297 -2.18 24.80 3.70
CA ALA A 297 -1.89 23.90 4.81
C ALA A 297 -1.75 22.47 4.31
N ALA A 298 -2.68 22.00 3.47
CA ALA A 298 -2.66 20.67 2.88
C ALA A 298 -1.38 20.42 2.05
N LEU A 299 -0.98 21.38 1.21
CA LEU A 299 0.26 21.31 0.42
C LEU A 299 1.50 21.29 1.31
N LYS A 300 1.52 22.10 2.36
CA LYS A 300 2.62 22.12 3.35
C LYS A 300 2.70 20.78 4.08
N SER A 301 1.58 20.23 4.54
CA SER A 301 1.51 18.94 5.22
C SER A 301 2.02 17.81 4.32
N ILE A 302 1.50 17.70 3.09
CA ILE A 302 1.83 16.60 2.18
C ILE A 302 3.28 16.66 1.66
N SER A 303 3.87 17.85 1.54
CA SER A 303 5.26 18.02 1.11
C SER A 303 6.25 17.28 2.02
N LYS A 304 5.99 17.27 3.34
CA LYS A 304 6.81 16.54 4.32
C LYS A 304 6.88 15.04 4.02
N VAL A 305 5.78 14.44 3.55
CA VAL A 305 5.74 13.01 3.22
C VAL A 305 6.49 12.73 1.92
N LEU A 306 6.36 13.62 0.94
CA LEU A 306 7.00 13.49 -0.36
C LEU A 306 8.52 13.65 -0.28
N ASP A 307 9.02 14.53 0.59
CA ASP A 307 10.45 14.76 0.78
C ASP A 307 11.17 13.55 1.41
N ASN A 308 10.46 12.70 2.16
CA ASN A 308 11.04 11.57 2.90
C ASN A 308 10.90 10.20 2.19
N GLN A 309 10.37 10.13 0.96
CA GLN A 309 10.22 8.89 0.18
C GLN A 309 9.65 7.69 0.98
N THR A 310 8.50 7.92 1.61
CA THR A 310 7.84 6.92 2.47
C THR A 310 7.22 5.76 1.67
N PRO A 311 6.87 4.62 2.30
CA PRO A 311 6.12 3.54 1.63
C PRO A 311 4.80 3.97 0.99
N LEU A 312 4.17 5.06 1.48
CA LEU A 312 2.97 5.64 0.89
C LEU A 312 3.27 6.86 0.00
N HIS A 313 4.49 6.98 -0.54
CA HIS A 313 4.90 8.12 -1.36
C HIS A 313 3.97 8.36 -2.55
N PHE A 314 3.55 7.31 -3.26
CA PHE A 314 2.65 7.46 -4.42
C PHE A 314 1.21 7.79 -4.02
N VAL A 315 0.74 7.32 -2.86
CA VAL A 315 -0.54 7.79 -2.30
C VAL A 315 -0.45 9.27 -1.94
N ALA A 316 0.64 9.71 -1.30
CA ALA A 316 0.86 11.12 -1.00
C ALA A 316 0.94 11.99 -2.27
N LEU A 317 1.53 11.46 -3.34
CA LEU A 317 1.59 12.14 -4.63
C LEU A 317 0.20 12.28 -5.25
N ALA A 318 -0.63 11.23 -5.22
CA ALA A 318 -2.02 11.29 -5.65
C ALA A 318 -2.84 12.29 -4.80
N THR A 319 -2.64 12.31 -3.48
CA THR A 319 -3.26 13.28 -2.57
C THR A 319 -2.89 14.71 -2.94
N ARG A 320 -1.62 14.99 -3.22
CA ARG A 320 -1.19 16.32 -3.72
C ARG A 320 -1.85 16.66 -5.06
N GLY A 321 -2.00 15.67 -5.94
CA GLY A 321 -2.74 15.82 -7.18
C GLY A 321 -4.20 16.24 -6.97
N ILE A 322 -4.89 15.66 -5.97
CA ILE A 322 -6.24 16.08 -5.58
C ILE A 322 -6.26 17.50 -5.01
N ILE A 323 -5.31 17.87 -4.16
CA ILE A 323 -5.21 19.23 -3.62
C ILE A 323 -5.06 20.25 -4.75
N TYR A 324 -4.22 19.97 -5.75
CA TYR A 324 -4.10 20.81 -6.94
C TYR A 324 -5.39 20.86 -7.76
N ALA A 325 -6.11 19.74 -7.91
CA ALA A 325 -7.37 19.72 -8.65
C ALA A 325 -8.44 20.59 -7.99
N SER A 326 -8.58 20.51 -6.66
CA SER A 326 -9.50 21.32 -5.88
C SER A 326 -9.14 22.81 -5.84
N SER A 327 -7.89 23.14 -6.19
CA SER A 327 -7.34 24.51 -6.22
C SER A 327 -7.23 25.08 -7.64
N ASP A 328 -7.94 24.48 -8.60
CA ASP A 328 -7.97 24.89 -10.01
C ASP A 328 -6.60 24.89 -10.71
N GLU A 329 -5.73 23.93 -10.34
CA GLU A 329 -4.43 23.69 -10.96
C GLU A 329 -4.38 22.35 -11.73
N PRO A 330 -5.23 22.15 -12.77
CA PRO A 330 -5.46 20.84 -13.39
C PRO A 330 -4.21 20.24 -14.04
N THR A 331 -3.28 21.07 -14.55
CA THR A 331 -2.04 20.58 -15.15
C THR A 331 -1.11 19.92 -14.12
N LYS A 332 -0.97 20.52 -12.93
CA LYS A 332 -0.17 19.94 -11.84
C LYS A 332 -0.86 18.70 -11.28
N ALA A 333 -2.18 18.78 -11.09
CA ALA A 333 -3.01 17.67 -10.64
C ALA A 333 -2.83 16.43 -11.53
N ARG A 334 -2.99 16.59 -12.85
CA ARG A 334 -2.82 15.51 -13.83
C ARG A 334 -1.44 14.87 -13.77
N LYS A 335 -0.39 15.68 -13.66
CA LYS A 335 1.00 15.20 -13.59
C LYS A 335 1.21 14.29 -12.38
N ASP A 336 0.76 14.73 -11.22
CA ASP A 336 0.94 13.99 -9.96
C ASP A 336 0.09 12.72 -9.91
N ILE A 337 -1.19 12.80 -10.31
CA ILE A 337 -2.09 11.64 -10.37
C ILE A 337 -1.57 10.57 -11.33
N LEU A 338 -1.10 10.97 -12.52
CA LEU A 338 -0.56 10.03 -13.51
C LEU A 338 0.75 9.40 -13.03
N ALA A 339 1.63 10.18 -12.41
CA ALA A 339 2.87 9.66 -11.85
C ALA A 339 2.61 8.64 -10.73
N ALA A 340 1.65 8.92 -9.83
CA ALA A 340 1.24 7.99 -8.79
C ALA A 340 0.67 6.70 -9.36
N TYR A 341 -0.26 6.79 -10.32
CA TYR A 341 -0.89 5.64 -10.95
C TYR A 341 0.09 4.76 -11.72
N ASN A 342 1.03 5.37 -12.46
CA ASN A 342 2.03 4.60 -13.21
C ASN A 342 3.02 3.86 -12.30
N ALA A 343 3.24 4.38 -11.10
CA ALA A 343 4.13 3.74 -10.13
C ALA A 343 3.46 2.57 -9.40
N ASP A 344 2.18 2.72 -9.03
CA ASP A 344 1.41 1.70 -8.32
C ASP A 344 -0.06 1.73 -8.78
N SER A 345 -0.33 1.05 -9.89
CA SER A 345 -1.67 0.99 -10.49
C SER A 345 -2.61 0.00 -9.78
N GLU A 346 -2.11 -0.82 -8.86
CA GLU A 346 -2.94 -1.79 -8.12
C GLU A 346 -3.45 -1.21 -6.80
N ASN A 347 -2.84 -0.13 -6.31
CA ASN A 347 -3.25 0.54 -5.09
C ASN A 347 -4.69 1.09 -5.16
N PRO A 348 -5.60 0.60 -4.30
CA PRO A 348 -7.00 1.01 -4.35
C PRO A 348 -7.21 2.49 -3.97
N TYR A 349 -6.37 3.06 -3.11
CA TYR A 349 -6.49 4.46 -2.71
C TYR A 349 -6.05 5.42 -3.82
N ILE A 350 -4.99 5.08 -4.56
CA ILE A 350 -4.56 5.87 -5.74
C ILE A 350 -5.67 5.86 -6.80
N ARG A 351 -6.31 4.69 -7.03
CA ARG A 351 -7.45 4.58 -7.94
C ARG A 351 -8.64 5.41 -7.48
N PHE A 352 -8.97 5.40 -6.19
CA PHE A 352 -10.06 6.22 -5.67
C PHE A 352 -9.78 7.71 -5.87
N LEU A 353 -8.59 8.18 -5.49
CA LEU A 353 -8.17 9.57 -5.69
C LEU A 353 -8.18 9.94 -7.17
N ARG A 354 -7.75 9.04 -8.06
CA ARG A 354 -7.83 9.25 -9.51
C ARG A 354 -9.27 9.30 -10.02
N ALA A 355 -10.18 8.46 -9.51
CA ALA A 355 -11.59 8.54 -9.83
C ALA A 355 -12.17 9.90 -9.44
N ARG A 356 -11.83 10.39 -8.24
CA ARG A 356 -12.23 11.73 -7.75
C ARG A 356 -11.64 12.86 -8.59
N TYR A 357 -10.40 12.74 -9.05
CA TYR A 357 -9.83 13.69 -10.02
C TYR A 357 -10.67 13.72 -11.32
N HIS A 358 -11.03 12.56 -11.85
CA HIS A 358 -11.86 12.47 -13.05
C HIS A 358 -13.28 13.00 -12.83
N THR A 359 -13.88 12.87 -11.63
CA THR A 359 -15.18 13.49 -11.35
C THR A 359 -15.10 15.00 -11.29
N LEU A 360 -14.04 15.57 -10.70
CA LEU A 360 -13.80 17.02 -10.71
C LEU A 360 -13.61 17.56 -12.13
N ALA A 361 -12.99 16.79 -13.02
CA ALA A 361 -12.80 17.13 -14.43
C ALA A 361 -14.02 16.83 -15.33
N ALA A 362 -15.14 16.35 -14.76
CA ALA A 362 -16.32 15.89 -15.48
C ALA A 362 -16.07 14.76 -16.51
N GLU A 363 -15.01 13.96 -16.32
CA GLU A 363 -14.62 12.83 -17.15
C GLU A 363 -15.29 11.53 -16.67
N TRP A 364 -16.62 11.48 -16.70
CA TRP A 364 -17.46 10.45 -16.06
C TRP A 364 -17.10 9.00 -16.41
N ARG A 365 -16.75 8.72 -17.68
CA ARG A 365 -16.40 7.36 -18.12
C ARG A 365 -15.10 6.84 -17.49
N LEU A 366 -14.12 7.72 -17.30
CA LEU A 366 -12.86 7.38 -16.66
C LEU A 366 -13.08 7.16 -15.15
N ALA A 367 -13.87 8.03 -14.51
CA ALA A 367 -14.28 7.84 -13.12
C ALA A 367 -15.05 6.53 -12.90
N GLU A 368 -16.01 6.20 -13.78
CA GLU A 368 -16.76 4.93 -13.75
C GLU A 368 -15.82 3.72 -13.79
N THR A 369 -14.83 3.74 -14.67
CA THR A 369 -13.87 2.63 -14.83
C THR A 369 -13.04 2.42 -13.58
N GLU A 370 -12.51 3.50 -13.00
CA GLU A 370 -11.73 3.41 -11.76
C GLU A 370 -12.60 2.93 -10.58
N LEU A 371 -13.82 3.45 -10.43
CA LEU A 371 -14.71 3.05 -9.33
C LEU A 371 -15.21 1.62 -9.43
N ASN A 372 -15.50 1.12 -10.63
CA ASN A 372 -15.88 -0.28 -10.81
C ASN A 372 -14.75 -1.23 -10.41
N ALA A 373 -13.49 -0.87 -10.67
CA ALA A 373 -12.33 -1.64 -10.23
C ALA A 373 -12.20 -1.66 -8.69
N LEU A 374 -12.80 -0.69 -7.98
CA LEU A 374 -12.76 -0.60 -6.53
C LEU A 374 -13.82 -1.44 -5.82
N LEU A 375 -14.87 -1.90 -6.53
CA LEU A 375 -15.93 -2.73 -5.95
C LEU A 375 -15.43 -4.08 -5.41
N ARG A 376 -14.22 -4.52 -5.78
CA ARG A 376 -13.57 -5.74 -5.25
C ARG A 376 -12.90 -5.54 -3.88
N PHE A 377 -12.78 -4.31 -3.41
CA PHE A 377 -12.15 -3.98 -2.13
C PHE A 377 -13.24 -3.61 -1.11
N PRO A 378 -13.52 -4.46 -0.11
CA PRO A 378 -14.61 -4.24 0.85
C PRO A 378 -14.56 -2.87 1.53
N ASP A 379 -13.36 -2.42 1.91
CA ASP A 379 -13.14 -1.14 2.62
C ASP A 379 -13.52 0.09 1.78
N LEU A 380 -13.58 -0.03 0.45
CA LEU A 380 -13.91 1.06 -0.48
C LEU A 380 -15.21 0.82 -1.25
N GLU A 381 -15.87 -0.32 -1.05
CA GLU A 381 -17.05 -0.69 -1.82
C GLU A 381 -18.18 0.30 -1.59
N LEU A 382 -18.48 0.63 -0.32
CA LEU A 382 -19.52 1.57 0.05
C LEU A 382 -19.29 2.94 -0.61
N ASP A 383 -18.06 3.46 -0.49
CA ASP A 383 -17.71 4.77 -1.03
C ASP A 383 -17.78 4.80 -2.56
N SER A 384 -17.32 3.73 -3.20
CA SER A 384 -17.35 3.60 -4.66
C SER A 384 -18.77 3.52 -5.19
N ARG A 385 -19.66 2.78 -4.51
CA ARG A 385 -21.08 2.67 -4.89
C ARG A 385 -21.82 4.00 -4.75
N ARG A 386 -21.53 4.78 -3.70
CA ARG A 386 -22.06 6.14 -3.52
C ARG A 386 -21.67 7.02 -4.70
N MET A 387 -20.38 7.10 -5.02
CA MET A 387 -19.91 7.94 -6.12
C MET A 387 -20.41 7.46 -7.50
N LEU A 388 -20.48 6.15 -7.73
CA LEU A 388 -21.09 5.58 -8.95
C LEU A 388 -22.57 5.96 -9.08
N SER A 389 -23.34 5.93 -7.99
CA SER A 389 -24.75 6.30 -8.03
C SER A 389 -24.97 7.74 -8.49
N VAL A 390 -24.13 8.67 -8.01
CA VAL A 390 -24.14 10.08 -8.44
C VAL A 390 -23.73 10.21 -9.91
N ILE A 391 -22.62 9.59 -10.33
CA ILE A 391 -22.14 9.67 -11.72
C ILE A 391 -23.19 9.14 -12.69
N TYR A 392 -23.81 8.01 -12.39
CA TYR A 392 -24.86 7.45 -13.25
C TYR A 392 -26.13 8.32 -13.25
N ALA A 393 -26.52 8.89 -12.11
CA ALA A 393 -27.66 9.81 -12.06
C ALA A 393 -27.42 11.04 -12.95
N LEU A 394 -26.26 11.69 -12.82
CA LEU A 394 -25.88 12.85 -13.65
C LEU A 394 -25.73 12.51 -15.15
N GLY A 395 -25.45 11.25 -15.48
CA GLY A 395 -25.28 10.79 -16.85
C GLY A 395 -26.56 10.25 -17.51
N ALA A 396 -27.68 10.14 -16.76
CA ALA A 396 -28.90 9.48 -17.23
C ALA A 396 -29.50 10.12 -18.50
N ASP A 397 -29.42 11.44 -18.62
CA ASP A 397 -29.87 12.17 -19.82
C ASP A 397 -29.14 11.75 -21.10
N ARG A 398 -27.90 11.25 -20.98
CA ARG A 398 -27.08 10.81 -22.13
C ARG A 398 -27.34 9.35 -22.48
N ALA A 399 -27.70 8.54 -21.49
CA ALA A 399 -27.89 7.11 -21.64
C ALA A 399 -28.93 6.61 -20.63
N PRO A 400 -30.18 6.31 -21.05
CA PRO A 400 -31.24 5.88 -20.14
C PRO A 400 -30.88 4.66 -19.27
N ALA A 401 -30.01 3.77 -19.75
CA ALA A 401 -29.51 2.63 -18.99
C ALA A 401 -28.76 3.04 -17.69
N TYR A 402 -28.24 4.26 -17.63
CA TYR A 402 -27.59 4.78 -16.43
C TYR A 402 -28.59 5.03 -15.29
N ALA A 403 -29.86 5.35 -15.56
CA ALA A 403 -30.88 5.47 -14.52
C ALA A 403 -31.05 4.14 -13.75
N PHE A 404 -31.07 3.02 -14.46
CA PHE A 404 -31.13 1.69 -13.84
C PHE A 404 -29.89 1.40 -12.98
N LYS A 405 -28.69 1.67 -13.51
CA LYS A 405 -27.44 1.48 -12.77
C LYS A 405 -27.37 2.38 -11.52
N ALA A 406 -27.79 3.64 -11.63
CA ALA A 406 -27.84 4.58 -10.50
C ALA A 406 -28.69 4.00 -9.36
N LYS A 407 -29.90 3.50 -9.68
CA LYS A 407 -30.81 2.87 -8.70
C LYS A 407 -30.21 1.62 -8.06
N GLN A 408 -29.55 0.78 -8.85
CA GLN A 408 -28.88 -0.42 -8.34
C GLN A 408 -27.76 -0.07 -7.35
N HIS A 409 -26.87 0.86 -7.71
CA HIS A 409 -25.76 1.26 -6.84
C HIS A 409 -26.25 1.99 -5.58
N ALA A 410 -27.24 2.88 -5.69
CA ALA A 410 -27.84 3.56 -4.54
C ALA A 410 -28.49 2.57 -3.56
N LYS A 411 -29.23 1.57 -4.06
CA LYS A 411 -29.85 0.54 -3.21
C LYS A 411 -28.81 -0.28 -2.45
N LEU A 412 -27.74 -0.69 -3.12
CA LEU A 412 -26.65 -1.45 -2.51
C LEU A 412 -25.89 -0.60 -1.48
N ALA A 413 -25.57 0.65 -1.82
CA ALA A 413 -24.92 1.59 -0.88
C ALA A 413 -25.79 1.84 0.35
N ASN A 414 -27.10 2.00 0.19
CA ASN A 414 -28.03 2.20 1.30
C ASN A 414 -28.12 0.96 2.20
N GLY A 415 -28.02 -0.26 1.63
CA GLY A 415 -27.99 -1.50 2.41
C GLY A 415 -26.68 -1.72 3.19
N LEU A 416 -25.56 -1.18 2.71
CA LEU A 416 -24.25 -1.24 3.35
C LEU A 416 -24.04 -0.15 4.41
N SER A 417 -24.80 0.94 4.36
CA SER A 417 -24.59 2.12 5.19
C SER A 417 -25.24 1.97 6.58
N SER A 418 -24.44 1.66 7.60
CA SER A 418 -24.90 1.66 9.01
C SER A 418 -24.81 3.03 9.69
N GLU A 419 -23.82 3.86 9.33
CA GLU A 419 -23.41 5.03 10.13
C GLU A 419 -24.06 6.37 9.71
N SER A 420 -24.50 6.51 8.45
CA SER A 420 -25.08 7.77 7.95
C SER A 420 -26.30 7.51 7.08
N PRO A 421 -27.47 7.23 7.69
CA PRO A 421 -28.66 6.82 6.96
C PRO A 421 -29.20 7.92 6.03
N TRP A 422 -28.97 9.20 6.36
CA TRP A 422 -29.41 10.31 5.52
C TRP A 422 -28.76 10.28 4.13
N TYR A 423 -27.45 10.04 4.06
CA TYR A 423 -26.72 10.07 2.79
C TYR A 423 -27.12 8.91 1.87
N GLY A 424 -27.37 7.72 2.44
CA GLY A 424 -27.93 6.59 1.69
C GLY A 424 -29.30 6.91 1.07
N HIS A 425 -30.16 7.59 1.83
CA HIS A 425 -31.44 8.09 1.33
C HIS A 425 -31.30 9.19 0.29
N LEU A 426 -30.30 10.08 0.41
CA LEU A 426 -30.00 11.08 -0.61
C LEU A 426 -29.58 10.42 -1.94
N MET A 427 -28.71 9.41 -1.89
CA MET A 427 -28.32 8.67 -3.10
C MET A 427 -29.51 7.97 -3.76
N MET A 428 -30.44 7.43 -2.94
CA MET A 428 -31.70 6.87 -3.45
C MET A 428 -32.58 7.95 -4.11
N ALA A 429 -32.68 9.15 -3.53
CA ALA A 429 -33.44 10.26 -4.10
C ALA A 429 -32.88 10.66 -5.49
N LEU A 430 -31.56 10.87 -5.59
CA LEU A 430 -30.89 11.20 -6.86
C LEU A 430 -31.06 10.11 -7.92
N ALA A 431 -30.93 8.85 -7.53
CA ALA A 431 -31.07 7.74 -8.47
C ALA A 431 -32.51 7.55 -8.94
N LEU A 432 -33.49 7.79 -8.07
CA LEU A 432 -34.91 7.63 -8.40
C LEU A 432 -35.45 8.81 -9.23
N SER A 433 -34.91 10.02 -9.07
CA SER A 433 -35.37 11.19 -9.82
C SER A 433 -35.07 11.12 -11.31
N VAL A 434 -34.03 10.36 -11.70
CA VAL A 434 -33.72 10.08 -13.11
C VAL A 434 -34.37 8.80 -13.62
N SER A 435 -35.20 8.16 -12.78
CA SER A 435 -36.01 6.99 -13.13
C SER A 435 -37.49 7.38 -13.21
N ASP A 436 -38.36 6.45 -13.63
CA ASP A 436 -39.81 6.69 -13.77
C ASP A 436 -40.57 6.77 -12.42
N ALA A 437 -39.91 7.19 -11.34
CA ALA A 437 -40.45 7.21 -9.97
C ALA A 437 -40.16 8.53 -9.21
N PRO A 438 -40.53 9.71 -9.75
CA PRO A 438 -40.21 11.00 -9.12
C PRO A 438 -40.86 11.19 -7.74
N ASN A 439 -42.04 10.61 -7.49
CA ASN A 439 -42.69 10.69 -6.18
C ASN A 439 -41.90 9.91 -5.11
N GLU A 440 -41.33 8.75 -5.45
CA GLU A 440 -40.45 8.01 -4.55
C GLU A 440 -39.16 8.80 -4.30
N ALA A 441 -38.61 9.45 -5.34
CA ALA A 441 -37.44 10.31 -5.20
C ALA A 441 -37.67 11.45 -4.19
N ILE A 442 -38.81 12.14 -4.27
CA ILE A 442 -39.20 13.19 -3.31
C ILE A 442 -39.33 12.62 -1.89
N PHE A 443 -39.95 11.46 -1.73
CA PHE A 443 -40.06 10.80 -0.43
C PHE A 443 -38.70 10.51 0.19
N TYR A 444 -37.76 9.94 -0.58
CA TYR A 444 -36.40 9.68 -0.10
C TYR A 444 -35.62 10.97 0.17
N GLY A 445 -35.83 12.02 -0.63
CA GLY A 445 -35.24 13.34 -0.42
C GLY A 445 -35.69 13.97 0.91
N GLN A 446 -37.00 13.96 1.17
CA GLN A 446 -37.57 14.42 2.44
C GLN A 446 -37.08 13.58 3.63
N LYS A 447 -36.98 12.26 3.46
CA LYS A 447 -36.45 11.36 4.50
C LYS A 447 -34.98 11.65 4.78
N SER A 448 -34.18 11.93 3.74
CA SER A 448 -32.79 12.36 3.88
C SER A 448 -32.70 13.67 4.67
N ALA A 449 -33.46 14.69 4.27
CA ALA A 449 -33.50 15.99 4.95
C ALA A 449 -33.96 15.90 6.41
N TYR A 450 -34.88 14.98 6.72
CA TYR A 450 -35.33 14.72 8.09
C TYR A 450 -34.24 14.09 8.98
N LEU A 451 -33.34 13.28 8.40
CA LEU A 451 -32.28 12.58 9.13
C LEU A 451 -30.95 13.35 9.15
N ALA A 452 -30.83 14.38 8.33
CA ALA A 452 -29.63 15.19 8.18
C ALA A 452 -29.51 16.26 9.28
N SER A 453 -28.27 16.60 9.64
CA SER A 453 -27.98 17.81 10.43
C SER A 453 -28.34 19.09 9.66
N ASP A 454 -28.39 20.25 10.31
CA ASP A 454 -28.82 21.51 9.65
C ASP A 454 -28.03 21.86 8.38
N GLU A 455 -26.70 21.68 8.38
CA GLU A 455 -25.85 21.92 7.19
C GLU A 455 -26.11 20.90 6.07
N GLN A 456 -26.25 19.61 6.42
CA GLN A 456 -26.52 18.54 5.45
C GLN A 456 -27.95 18.62 4.91
N LYS A 457 -28.88 19.09 5.73
CA LYS A 457 -30.29 19.28 5.40
C LYS A 457 -30.45 20.30 4.29
N ALA A 458 -29.67 21.39 4.30
CA ALA A 458 -29.69 22.35 3.20
C ALA A 458 -29.36 21.70 1.84
N LEU A 459 -28.38 20.79 1.79
CA LEU A 459 -28.10 20.02 0.58
C LEU A 459 -29.27 19.10 0.20
N ALA A 460 -29.79 18.34 1.17
CA ALA A 460 -30.88 17.41 0.92
C ALA A 460 -32.16 18.12 0.45
N ASP A 461 -32.50 19.25 1.06
CA ASP A 461 -33.63 20.11 0.68
C ASP A 461 -33.42 20.69 -0.72
N SER A 462 -32.23 21.24 -1.00
CA SER A 462 -31.91 21.76 -2.34
C SER A 462 -32.10 20.70 -3.43
N ILE A 463 -31.59 19.49 -3.23
CA ILE A 463 -31.76 18.39 -4.19
C ILE A 463 -33.23 18.00 -4.31
N THR A 464 -33.95 17.90 -3.19
CA THR A 464 -35.38 17.55 -3.18
C THR A 464 -36.22 18.57 -3.93
N ASP A 465 -35.89 19.85 -3.81
CA ASP A 465 -36.57 20.94 -4.51
C ASP A 465 -36.27 20.93 -6.01
N THR A 466 -35.01 20.67 -6.42
CA THR A 466 -34.66 20.43 -7.83
C THR A 466 -35.47 19.27 -8.42
N ILE A 467 -35.59 18.15 -7.69
CA ILE A 467 -36.40 17.00 -8.12
C ILE A 467 -37.88 17.38 -8.25
N ARG A 468 -38.43 18.15 -7.30
CA ARG A 468 -39.83 18.59 -7.33
C ARG A 468 -40.11 19.54 -8.49
N ALA A 469 -39.14 20.39 -8.84
CA ALA A 469 -39.22 21.31 -9.97
C ALA A 469 -39.05 20.60 -11.33
N GLY A 470 -38.53 19.36 -11.35
CA GLY A 470 -38.18 18.65 -12.58
C GLY A 470 -36.97 19.28 -13.29
N GLU A 471 -36.11 19.95 -12.54
CA GLU A 471 -34.92 20.60 -13.07
C GLU A 471 -33.76 19.60 -13.25
N PRO A 472 -32.83 19.86 -14.19
CA PRO A 472 -31.65 19.02 -14.35
C PRO A 472 -30.85 18.93 -13.04
N LEU A 473 -30.51 17.71 -12.64
CA LEU A 473 -29.70 17.49 -11.45
C LEU A 473 -28.31 18.11 -11.62
N SER A 474 -27.84 18.73 -10.54
CA SER A 474 -26.45 19.17 -10.42
C SER A 474 -25.85 18.61 -9.13
N TRP A 475 -24.55 18.37 -9.15
CA TRP A 475 -23.81 17.88 -8.00
C TRP A 475 -22.43 18.54 -7.96
N ASP A 476 -22.10 19.14 -6.82
CA ASP A 476 -20.79 19.73 -6.59
C ASP A 476 -19.84 18.72 -5.93
N PHE A 477 -18.96 18.12 -6.73
CA PHE A 477 -17.90 17.23 -6.22
C PHE A 477 -16.81 17.97 -5.42
N ASN A 478 -16.82 19.30 -5.42
CA ASN A 478 -15.88 20.14 -4.69
C ASN A 478 -16.49 20.88 -3.49
N ARG A 479 -17.68 20.46 -3.02
CA ARG A 479 -18.38 21.07 -1.89
C ARG A 479 -17.46 21.25 -0.67
N LYS A 480 -17.34 22.48 -0.18
CA LYS A 480 -16.54 22.83 1.01
C LYS A 480 -17.37 22.75 2.28
#